data_AF-A0A6M1M2V1-F1
#
_entry.id   AF-A0A6M1M2V1-F1
#
_cell.length_a   1.000
_cell.length_b   1.000
_cell.length_c   1.000
_cell.angle_alpha   90.00
_cell.angle_beta   90.00
_cell.angle_gamma   90.00
#
_symmetry.space_group_name_H-M   'P 1'
#
loop_
_entity.id
_entity.type
_entity.pdbx_description
1 polymer ?
#
loop_
_entity_poly.entity_id
_entity_poly.type
_entity_poly.pdbx_seq_one_letter_code
_entity_poly.pdbx_strand_id
1 'polypeptide(L)'
;MIRQPDPGALRAVIRQFLADPDTTWSLGGYGAGATFRRGPGEPAAAPCGGRPGLVTPRGALVLAEAHTLVPVAYETALGDETWSHALALCRPVAALPPCPSPAVSEGGPDAEAARAQDRDGVLFCLGLPLRQARLLARVRGEAVSTLRAACGRPADAALWAALPGLGATLVAAQGRDRIEVVLPDAHPGPHAQWFDKLLRQGRLHAATAPIPVGLAPVLHLHPPHPLTERGFEAGRHAAFQALLARWGDPALVALKRRILAGEDAAVPDRRPARGAARVAFAQRRWLGAAGGAG
;
A
#
# COMPACT_ATOMS: atom_id res chain seq x y z
N MET A 1 5.65 23.18 7.37
CA MET A 1 6.86 22.78 6.62
C MET A 1 6.93 21.26 6.66
N ILE A 2 6.86 20.57 5.50
CA ILE A 2 6.94 19.11 5.46
C ILE A 2 8.39 18.74 5.76
N ARG A 3 8.65 18.07 6.88
CA ARG A 3 10.01 17.64 7.25
C ARG A 3 10.48 16.64 6.21
N GLN A 4 11.62 16.92 5.55
CA GLN A 4 12.19 15.96 4.61
C GLN A 4 12.51 14.66 5.35
N PRO A 5 12.18 13.49 4.77
CA PRO A 5 12.46 12.21 5.40
C PRO A 5 13.98 12.03 5.57
N ASP A 6 14.39 11.38 6.66
CA ASP A 6 15.72 10.77 6.77
C ASP A 6 15.71 9.52 5.88
N PRO A 7 16.35 9.55 4.70
CA PRO A 7 16.26 8.45 3.73
C PRO A 7 16.99 7.20 4.23
N GLY A 8 18.00 7.36 5.09
CA GLY A 8 18.73 6.24 5.70
C GLY A 8 17.84 5.42 6.61
N ALA A 9 17.10 6.10 7.48
CA ALA A 9 16.18 5.42 8.38
C ALA A 9 14.97 4.79 7.67
N LEU A 10 14.41 5.46 6.66
CA LEU A 10 13.32 4.87 5.90
C LEU A 10 13.79 3.61 5.13
N ARG A 11 15.02 3.61 4.56
CA ARG A 11 15.61 2.40 3.98
C ARG A 11 15.74 1.27 5.00
N ALA A 12 16.17 1.57 6.23
CA ALA A 12 16.29 0.55 7.27
C ALA A 12 14.93 -0.09 7.61
N VAL A 13 13.89 0.73 7.77
CA VAL A 13 12.52 0.25 8.02
C VAL A 13 12.00 -0.56 6.83
N ILE A 14 12.17 -0.09 5.60
CA ILE A 14 11.75 -0.83 4.40
C ILE A 14 12.44 -2.21 4.36
N ARG A 15 13.74 -2.27 4.61
CA ARG A 15 14.48 -3.54 4.64
C ARG A 15 13.97 -4.49 5.71
N GLN A 16 13.71 -3.98 6.92
CA GLN A 16 13.16 -4.77 8.02
C GLN A 16 11.82 -5.40 7.63
N PHE A 17 10.88 -4.61 7.11
CA PHE A 17 9.55 -5.10 6.76
C PHE A 17 9.51 -5.88 5.43
N LEU A 18 10.50 -5.71 4.54
CA LEU A 18 10.70 -6.64 3.43
C LEU A 18 11.12 -8.02 3.92
N ALA A 19 11.87 -8.14 5.02
CA ALA A 19 12.26 -9.43 5.57
C ALA A 19 11.10 -10.18 6.26
N ASP A 20 10.04 -9.49 6.64
CA ASP A 20 8.90 -10.06 7.35
C ASP A 20 7.79 -10.54 6.39
N PRO A 21 7.47 -11.84 6.31
CA PRO A 21 6.43 -12.38 5.41
C PRO A 21 5.00 -11.97 5.79
N ASP A 22 4.75 -11.56 7.04
CA ASP A 22 3.43 -11.10 7.48
C ASP A 22 3.17 -9.64 7.11
N THR A 23 4.18 -8.95 6.59
CA THR A 23 4.02 -7.59 6.06
C THR A 23 3.26 -7.60 4.75
N THR A 24 2.28 -6.71 4.66
CA THR A 24 1.55 -6.42 3.42
C THR A 24 1.98 -5.07 2.86
N TRP A 25 2.15 -5.00 1.55
CA TRP A 25 2.48 -3.78 0.81
C TRP A 25 1.36 -3.46 -0.16
N SER A 26 1.02 -2.20 -0.36
CA SER A 26 0.07 -1.81 -1.41
C SER A 26 0.57 -0.60 -2.18
N LEU A 27 0.31 -0.57 -3.48
CA LEU A 27 0.67 0.51 -4.39
C LEU A 27 -0.55 0.84 -5.24
N GLY A 28 -0.97 2.10 -5.21
CA GLY A 28 -2.16 2.52 -5.93
C GLY A 28 -2.74 3.81 -5.41
N GLY A 29 -3.91 4.15 -5.92
CA GLY A 29 -4.73 5.25 -5.42
C GLY A 29 -5.99 4.75 -4.73
N TYR A 30 -6.80 5.69 -4.24
CA TYR A 30 -8.06 5.34 -3.62
C TYR A 30 -9.02 4.73 -4.66
N GLY A 31 -9.32 3.44 -4.51
CA GLY A 31 -10.24 2.71 -5.37
C GLY A 31 -9.58 1.80 -6.41
N ALA A 32 -8.28 1.89 -6.69
CA ALA A 32 -7.60 0.87 -7.48
C ALA A 32 -6.10 0.81 -7.22
N GLY A 33 -5.54 -0.39 -7.32
CA GLY A 33 -4.14 -0.65 -7.03
C GLY A 33 -3.81 -2.13 -7.01
N ALA A 34 -2.61 -2.42 -6.53
CA ALA A 34 -2.17 -3.78 -6.26
C ALA A 34 -1.64 -3.88 -4.84
N THR A 35 -1.79 -5.06 -4.26
CA THR A 35 -1.27 -5.43 -2.96
C THR A 35 -0.32 -6.59 -3.14
N PHE A 36 0.72 -6.65 -2.31
CA PHE A 36 1.68 -7.74 -2.27
C PHE A 36 1.86 -8.20 -0.83
N ARG A 37 1.63 -9.50 -0.61
CA ARG A 37 2.03 -10.22 0.60
C ARG A 37 2.52 -11.58 0.14
N ARG A 38 3.72 -11.98 0.60
CA ARG A 38 4.22 -13.33 0.33
C ARG A 38 3.67 -14.31 1.36
N GLY A 39 3.50 -15.56 0.98
CA GLY A 39 3.16 -16.64 1.90
C GLY A 39 4.32 -16.94 2.86
N PRO A 40 4.05 -17.44 4.07
CA PRO A 40 5.08 -18.03 4.91
C PRO A 40 5.80 -19.15 4.15
N GLY A 41 7.13 -19.08 4.06
CA GLY A 41 7.94 -20.05 3.32
C GLY A 41 7.82 -19.99 1.79
N GLU A 42 7.04 -19.06 1.22
CA GLU A 42 6.98 -18.87 -0.23
C GLU A 42 8.38 -18.45 -0.75
N PRO A 43 8.94 -19.17 -1.74
CA PRO A 43 10.22 -18.80 -2.32
C PRO A 43 10.20 -17.37 -2.84
N ALA A 44 11.17 -16.56 -2.40
CA ALA A 44 11.32 -15.19 -2.82
C ALA A 44 12.74 -14.92 -3.28
N ALA A 45 12.88 -14.23 -4.41
CA ALA A 45 14.15 -13.77 -4.95
C ALA A 45 14.20 -12.23 -4.98
N ALA A 46 15.41 -11.69 -5.12
CA ALA A 46 15.56 -10.26 -5.40
C ALA A 46 15.12 -9.96 -6.85
N PRO A 47 14.48 -8.80 -7.11
CA PRO A 47 14.24 -8.31 -8.46
C PRO A 47 15.53 -8.23 -9.29
N CYS A 48 15.39 -8.40 -10.61
CA CYS A 48 16.51 -8.27 -11.53
C CYS A 48 17.16 -6.87 -11.44
N GLY A 49 18.48 -6.84 -11.61
CA GLY A 49 19.29 -5.62 -11.44
C GLY A 49 19.52 -5.20 -9.99
N GLY A 50 19.27 -6.08 -9.01
CA GLY A 50 19.57 -5.81 -7.59
C GLY A 50 18.68 -4.74 -6.95
N ARG A 51 17.54 -4.41 -7.57
CA ARG A 51 16.59 -3.42 -7.04
C ARG A 51 15.99 -3.91 -5.72
N PRO A 52 15.77 -3.05 -4.71
CA PRO A 52 15.11 -3.45 -3.47
C PRO A 52 13.71 -4.00 -3.76
N GLY A 53 13.36 -5.14 -3.18
CA GLY A 53 12.07 -5.77 -3.43
C GLY A 53 12.08 -7.28 -3.28
N LEU A 54 11.00 -7.92 -3.72
CA LEU A 54 10.79 -9.36 -3.67
C LEU A 54 10.07 -9.83 -4.92
N VAL A 55 10.43 -11.01 -5.41
CA VAL A 55 9.77 -11.69 -6.53
C VAL A 55 9.35 -13.08 -6.07
N THR A 56 8.07 -13.43 -6.22
CA THR A 56 7.53 -14.79 -6.00
C THR A 56 6.79 -15.26 -7.24
N PRO A 57 6.51 -16.56 -7.44
CA PRO A 57 5.77 -17.03 -8.63
C PRO A 57 4.46 -16.26 -8.90
N ARG A 58 3.79 -15.77 -7.85
CA ARG A 58 2.49 -15.09 -7.93
C ARG A 58 2.58 -13.57 -8.16
N GLY A 59 3.75 -12.97 -8.03
CA GLY A 59 3.89 -11.53 -8.22
C GLY A 59 5.25 -10.97 -7.82
N ALA A 60 5.36 -9.65 -7.81
CA ALA A 60 6.58 -8.96 -7.40
C ALA A 60 6.28 -7.64 -6.71
N LEU A 61 7.23 -7.21 -5.90
CA LEU A 61 7.30 -5.91 -5.25
C LEU A 61 8.67 -5.32 -5.57
N VAL A 62 8.71 -4.09 -6.07
CA VAL A 62 9.94 -3.33 -6.32
C VAL A 62 9.81 -1.97 -5.66
N LEU A 63 10.79 -1.61 -4.84
CA LEU A 63 10.84 -0.42 -3.99
C LEU A 63 12.12 0.41 -4.26
N ALA A 64 12.38 0.69 -5.54
CA ALA A 64 13.58 1.40 -5.98
C ALA A 64 13.69 2.84 -5.45
N GLU A 65 12.55 3.55 -5.35
CA GLU A 65 12.47 4.95 -4.96
C GLU A 65 11.69 5.18 -3.67
N ALA A 66 11.09 4.13 -3.09
CA ALA A 66 10.21 4.25 -1.93
C ALA A 66 10.85 4.96 -0.71
N HIS A 67 12.18 4.91 -0.59
CA HIS A 67 12.92 5.59 0.47
C HIS A 67 13.01 7.12 0.32
N THR A 68 12.61 7.66 -0.84
CA THR A 68 12.54 9.10 -1.12
C THR A 68 11.18 9.71 -0.75
N LEU A 69 10.21 8.86 -0.43
CA LEU A 69 8.84 9.24 -0.10
C LEU A 69 8.73 9.81 1.32
N VAL A 70 7.68 10.60 1.56
CA VAL A 70 7.38 11.17 2.88
C VAL A 70 6.58 10.15 3.71
N PRO A 71 7.15 9.57 4.77
CA PRO A 71 6.45 8.61 5.63
C PRO A 71 5.44 9.31 6.54
N VAL A 72 4.25 8.73 6.66
CA VAL A 72 3.18 9.15 7.57
C VAL A 72 2.61 7.89 8.23
N ALA A 73 2.91 7.69 9.51
CA ALA A 73 2.39 6.57 10.29
C ALA A 73 1.05 6.95 10.93
N TYR A 74 0.06 6.07 10.86
CA TYR A 74 -1.24 6.33 11.48
C TYR A 74 -1.99 5.04 11.81
N GLU A 75 -3.00 5.18 12.67
CA GLU A 75 -3.97 4.14 12.99
C GLU A 75 -5.37 4.64 12.67
N THR A 76 -6.27 3.72 12.32
CA THR A 76 -7.68 4.01 12.07
C THR A 76 -8.53 3.06 12.88
N ALA A 77 -9.42 3.61 13.73
CA ALA A 77 -10.43 2.82 14.41
C ALA A 77 -11.45 2.26 13.40
N LEU A 78 -11.75 0.96 13.48
CA LEU A 78 -12.64 0.27 12.54
C LEU A 78 -14.03 -0.06 13.11
N GLY A 79 -14.21 0.05 14.43
CA GLY A 79 -15.41 -0.44 15.13
C GLY A 79 -15.05 -1.62 16.03
N ASP A 80 -15.94 -2.02 16.95
CA ASP A 80 -15.77 -3.21 17.81
C ASP A 80 -14.41 -3.33 18.50
N GLU A 81 -13.85 -2.20 18.93
CA GLU A 81 -12.52 -2.14 19.57
C GLU A 81 -11.38 -2.67 18.71
N THR A 82 -11.58 -2.74 17.39
CA THR A 82 -10.57 -3.07 16.41
C THR A 82 -10.03 -1.81 15.74
N TRP A 83 -8.81 -1.92 15.22
CA TRP A 83 -8.16 -0.86 14.47
C TRP A 83 -7.36 -1.44 13.32
N SER A 84 -7.01 -0.58 12.37
CA SER A 84 -5.97 -0.82 11.38
C SER A 84 -4.81 0.12 11.63
N HIS A 85 -3.66 -0.25 11.10
CA HIS A 85 -2.43 0.52 11.23
C HIS A 85 -1.65 0.52 9.92
N ALA A 86 -1.01 1.63 9.56
CA ALA A 86 -0.29 1.74 8.31
C ALA A 86 0.82 2.78 8.38
N LEU A 87 1.86 2.56 7.57
CA LEU A 87 2.81 3.59 7.18
C LEU A 87 2.52 3.97 5.72
N ALA A 88 1.87 5.11 5.53
CA ALA A 88 1.71 5.70 4.20
C ALA A 88 3.02 6.34 3.75
N LEU A 89 3.47 6.01 2.54
CA LEU A 89 4.59 6.66 1.89
C LEU A 89 4.04 7.59 0.81
N CYS A 90 4.22 8.90 1.04
CA CYS A 90 3.52 9.94 0.32
C CYS A 90 4.44 10.71 -0.64
N ARG A 91 3.85 11.31 -1.67
CA ARG A 91 4.48 12.36 -2.48
C ARG A 91 3.68 13.66 -2.40
N PRO A 92 4.32 14.82 -2.62
CA PRO A 92 3.61 16.07 -2.87
C PRO A 92 2.65 15.91 -4.07
N VAL A 93 1.41 16.39 -3.93
CA VAL A 93 0.39 16.29 -4.99
C VAL A 93 0.85 16.95 -6.29
N ALA A 94 1.63 18.03 -6.20
CA ALA A 94 2.22 18.72 -7.35
C ALA A 94 3.16 17.83 -8.18
N ALA A 95 3.73 16.78 -7.59
CA ALA A 95 4.60 15.80 -8.26
C ALA A 95 3.82 14.58 -8.81
N LEU A 96 2.50 14.58 -8.72
CA LEU A 96 1.62 13.49 -9.15
C LEU A 96 0.69 13.96 -10.29
N PRO A 97 1.20 13.99 -11.52
CA PRO A 97 0.41 14.40 -12.68
C PRO A 97 -0.75 13.41 -12.91
N PRO A 98 -1.91 13.91 -13.37
CA PRO A 98 -3.02 13.04 -13.76
C PRO A 98 -2.58 12.08 -14.87
N CYS A 99 -3.36 11.01 -15.08
CA CYS A 99 -3.16 10.16 -16.24
C CYS A 99 -3.28 11.02 -17.53
N PRO A 100 -2.29 11.01 -18.42
CA PRO A 100 -2.31 11.87 -19.61
C PRO A 100 -3.42 11.49 -20.60
N SER A 101 -3.84 10.22 -20.58
CA SER A 101 -4.94 9.71 -21.40
C SER A 101 -5.87 8.84 -20.54
N PRO A 102 -7.17 9.14 -20.48
CA PRO A 102 -8.16 8.32 -19.78
C PRO A 102 -8.65 7.14 -20.63
N ALA A 103 -7.76 6.54 -21.42
CA ALA A 103 -8.06 5.42 -22.32
C ALA A 103 -6.96 4.37 -22.25
N VAL A 104 -7.31 3.15 -22.68
CA VAL A 104 -6.35 2.06 -22.83
C VAL A 104 -5.34 2.45 -23.91
N SER A 105 -4.05 2.29 -23.61
CA SER A 105 -2.97 2.64 -24.53
C SER A 105 -1.78 1.69 -24.41
N GLU A 106 -1.22 1.27 -25.55
CA GLU A 106 -0.01 0.47 -25.60
C GLU A 106 1.23 1.29 -25.20
N GLY A 107 2.08 0.71 -24.34
CA GLY A 107 3.36 1.28 -23.90
C GLY A 107 4.59 0.54 -24.42
N GLY A 108 4.42 -0.57 -25.15
CA GLY A 108 5.50 -1.42 -25.64
C GLY A 108 6.05 -2.40 -24.59
N PRO A 109 7.26 -2.96 -24.80
CA PRO A 109 7.86 -3.94 -23.90
C PRO A 109 8.10 -3.42 -22.47
N ASP A 110 7.95 -4.29 -21.46
CA ASP A 110 8.13 -3.97 -20.05
C ASP A 110 9.60 -4.03 -19.58
N ALA A 111 10.44 -3.10 -20.03
CA ALA A 111 11.86 -3.06 -19.63
C ALA A 111 12.09 -3.02 -18.10
N GLU A 112 11.11 -2.49 -17.35
CA GLU A 112 11.18 -2.37 -15.89
C GLU A 112 10.66 -3.60 -15.13
N ALA A 113 10.26 -4.68 -15.83
CA ALA A 113 9.72 -5.87 -15.19
C ALA A 113 10.65 -6.41 -14.09
N ALA A 114 10.08 -6.89 -12.99
CA ALA A 114 10.85 -7.38 -11.84
C ALA A 114 11.68 -8.63 -12.16
N ARG A 115 11.21 -9.44 -13.12
CA ARG A 115 11.89 -10.61 -13.66
C ARG A 115 12.47 -10.31 -15.03
N ALA A 116 13.61 -10.91 -15.37
CA ALA A 116 14.25 -10.71 -16.66
C ALA A 116 13.41 -11.27 -17.82
N GLN A 117 12.83 -12.47 -17.62
CA GLN A 117 11.88 -13.06 -18.58
C GLN A 117 10.61 -12.21 -18.75
N ASP A 118 10.25 -11.44 -17.72
CA ASP A 118 9.30 -10.30 -17.68
C ASP A 118 9.30 -9.34 -18.88
N ARG A 119 10.50 -9.04 -19.40
CA ARG A 119 10.76 -7.74 -20.03
C ARG A 119 10.30 -7.59 -21.47
N ASP A 120 10.03 -8.71 -22.13
CA ASP A 120 9.53 -8.75 -23.50
C ASP A 120 8.01 -8.62 -23.59
N GLY A 121 7.29 -8.76 -22.47
CA GLY A 121 5.83 -8.63 -22.42
C GLY A 121 5.38 -7.20 -22.72
N VAL A 122 4.28 -7.06 -23.45
CA VAL A 122 3.76 -5.75 -23.86
C VAL A 122 2.88 -5.17 -22.77
N LEU A 123 3.18 -3.94 -22.35
CA LEU A 123 2.39 -3.18 -21.39
C LEU A 123 1.27 -2.39 -22.08
N PHE A 124 0.10 -2.41 -21.45
CA PHE A 124 -1.03 -1.56 -21.77
C PHE A 124 -1.42 -0.76 -20.54
N CYS A 125 -1.40 0.57 -20.60
CA CYS A 125 -1.98 1.39 -19.56
C CYS A 125 -3.50 1.28 -19.61
N LEU A 126 -4.15 1.10 -18.45
CA LEU A 126 -5.61 1.01 -18.37
C LEU A 126 -6.30 2.39 -18.31
N GLY A 127 -5.54 3.49 -18.35
CA GLY A 127 -6.10 4.85 -18.43
C GLY A 127 -6.89 5.30 -17.20
N LEU A 128 -6.71 4.66 -16.03
CA LEU A 128 -7.49 5.02 -14.85
C LEU A 128 -7.17 6.43 -14.36
N PRO A 129 -8.16 7.17 -13.80
CA PRO A 129 -8.00 8.54 -13.33
C PRO A 129 -7.25 8.59 -11.98
N LEU A 130 -6.16 7.86 -11.84
CA LEU A 130 -5.29 7.83 -10.68
C LEU A 130 -4.10 8.76 -10.88
N ARG A 131 -3.78 9.54 -9.84
CA ARG A 131 -2.56 10.36 -9.78
C ARG A 131 -1.39 9.60 -9.14
N GLN A 132 -1.72 8.70 -8.22
CA GLN A 132 -0.79 8.02 -7.33
C GLN A 132 -0.04 6.87 -8.02
N ALA A 133 -0.64 6.25 -9.03
CA ALA A 133 -0.07 5.14 -9.76
C ALA A 133 -0.65 5.04 -11.17
N ARG A 134 0.07 4.35 -12.05
CA ARG A 134 -0.47 3.80 -13.29
C ARG A 134 -0.81 2.34 -13.07
N LEU A 135 -2.00 1.94 -13.51
CA LEU A 135 -2.43 0.55 -13.55
C LEU A 135 -2.25 0.08 -14.99
N LEU A 136 -1.45 -0.97 -15.17
CA LEU A 136 -1.04 -1.49 -16.46
C LEU A 136 -1.33 -3.00 -16.53
N ALA A 137 -1.66 -3.51 -17.70
CA ALA A 137 -1.71 -4.94 -17.97
C ALA A 137 -0.51 -5.32 -18.85
N ARG A 138 0.33 -6.24 -18.38
CA ARG A 138 1.38 -6.88 -19.18
C ARG A 138 0.85 -8.19 -19.75
N VAL A 139 0.89 -8.34 -21.07
CA VAL A 139 0.41 -9.52 -21.79
C VAL A 139 1.42 -9.98 -22.85
N ARG A 140 1.24 -11.19 -23.37
CA ARG A 140 2.09 -11.81 -24.41
C ARG A 140 1.25 -12.54 -25.45
N GLY A 141 1.85 -12.83 -26.60
CA GLY A 141 1.23 -13.62 -27.67
C GLY A 141 -0.09 -13.03 -28.17
N GLU A 142 -1.08 -13.88 -28.40
CA GLU A 142 -2.40 -13.50 -28.93
C GLU A 142 -3.14 -12.46 -28.06
N ALA A 143 -2.89 -12.43 -26.74
CA ALA A 143 -3.50 -11.46 -25.84
C ALA A 143 -3.10 -10.00 -26.15
N VAL A 144 -1.96 -9.79 -26.82
CA VAL A 144 -1.52 -8.46 -27.28
C VAL A 144 -2.51 -7.89 -28.29
N SER A 145 -2.97 -8.70 -29.25
CA SER A 145 -3.96 -8.28 -30.25
C SER A 145 -5.29 -7.89 -29.62
N THR A 146 -5.73 -8.66 -28.62
CA THR A 146 -6.95 -8.36 -27.84
C THR A 146 -6.86 -7.00 -27.13
N LEU A 147 -5.74 -6.71 -26.47
CA LEU A 147 -5.54 -5.43 -25.77
C LEU A 147 -5.34 -4.26 -26.73
N ARG A 148 -4.73 -4.48 -27.90
CA ARG A 148 -4.68 -3.49 -28.98
C ARG A 148 -6.06 -3.10 -29.47
N ALA A 149 -6.96 -4.06 -29.63
CA ALA A 149 -8.36 -3.78 -29.99
C ALA A 149 -9.10 -2.97 -28.93
N ALA A 150 -8.67 -3.00 -27.66
CA ALA A 150 -9.21 -2.18 -26.58
C ALA A 150 -8.65 -0.75 -26.56
N CYS A 151 -7.54 -0.47 -27.25
CA CYS A 151 -6.91 0.84 -27.22
C CYS A 151 -7.82 1.97 -27.73
N GLY A 152 -7.65 3.16 -27.17
CA GLY A 152 -8.47 4.35 -27.48
C GLY A 152 -9.83 4.38 -26.76
N ARG A 153 -10.20 3.32 -26.02
CA ARG A 153 -11.41 3.28 -25.19
C ARG A 153 -11.05 3.31 -23.70
N PRO A 154 -11.90 3.89 -22.82
CA PRO A 154 -11.73 3.76 -21.38
C PRO A 154 -11.73 2.28 -20.97
N ALA A 155 -10.87 1.90 -20.03
CA ALA A 155 -10.99 0.58 -19.41
C ALA A 155 -12.30 0.53 -18.61
N ASP A 156 -13.01 -0.59 -18.73
CA ASP A 156 -14.26 -0.85 -18.03
C ASP A 156 -14.19 -2.17 -17.23
N ALA A 157 -15.29 -2.49 -16.54
CA ALA A 157 -15.39 -3.70 -15.75
C ALA A 157 -15.28 -4.98 -16.60
N ALA A 158 -15.70 -4.95 -17.87
CA ALA A 158 -15.64 -6.10 -18.77
C ALA A 158 -14.19 -6.40 -19.17
N LEU A 159 -13.42 -5.37 -19.55
CA LEU A 159 -11.99 -5.50 -19.80
C LEU A 159 -11.26 -6.00 -18.54
N TRP A 160 -11.55 -5.42 -17.37
CA TRP A 160 -10.95 -5.84 -16.11
C TRP A 160 -11.21 -7.32 -15.81
N ALA A 161 -12.46 -7.78 -15.98
CA ALA A 161 -12.85 -9.18 -15.77
C ALA A 161 -12.24 -10.14 -16.80
N ALA A 162 -11.89 -9.66 -18.00
CA ALA A 162 -11.24 -10.48 -19.03
C ALA A 162 -9.74 -10.69 -18.80
N LEU A 163 -9.06 -9.79 -18.06
CA LEU A 163 -7.61 -9.84 -17.87
C LEU A 163 -7.06 -11.20 -17.36
N PRO A 164 -7.71 -11.90 -16.40
CA PRO A 164 -7.27 -13.22 -15.98
C PRO A 164 -7.29 -14.25 -17.11
N GLY A 165 -8.32 -14.24 -17.95
CA GLY A 165 -8.43 -15.13 -19.11
C GLY A 165 -7.38 -14.87 -20.20
N LEU A 166 -6.77 -13.68 -20.19
CA LEU A 166 -5.68 -13.29 -21.07
C LEU A 166 -4.29 -13.63 -20.51
N GLY A 167 -4.23 -14.26 -19.32
CA GLY A 167 -2.97 -14.54 -18.63
C GLY A 167 -2.17 -13.28 -18.29
N ALA A 168 -2.87 -12.15 -18.07
CA ALA A 168 -2.23 -10.87 -17.85
C ALA A 168 -1.49 -10.83 -16.50
N THR A 169 -0.41 -10.07 -16.43
CA THR A 169 0.12 -9.58 -15.16
C THR A 169 -0.34 -8.15 -14.96
N LEU A 170 -1.08 -7.89 -13.88
CA LEU A 170 -1.45 -6.54 -13.49
C LEU A 170 -0.28 -5.87 -12.79
N VAL A 171 0.06 -4.67 -13.22
CA VAL A 171 1.15 -3.86 -12.70
C VAL A 171 0.59 -2.54 -12.17
N ALA A 172 0.76 -2.29 -10.89
CA ALA A 172 0.62 -0.94 -10.33
C ALA A 172 2.02 -0.31 -10.24
N ALA A 173 2.24 0.83 -10.88
CA ALA A 173 3.56 1.47 -10.95
C ALA A 173 3.51 2.97 -10.60
N GLN A 174 4.54 3.45 -9.90
CA GLN A 174 4.79 4.86 -9.63
C GLN A 174 6.30 5.13 -9.70
N GLY A 175 6.76 5.86 -10.72
CA GLY A 175 8.19 6.02 -10.95
C GLY A 175 8.84 4.65 -11.18
N ARG A 176 9.87 4.33 -10.39
CA ARG A 176 10.56 3.03 -10.43
C ARG A 176 10.08 2.04 -9.36
N ASP A 177 9.07 2.41 -8.58
CA ASP A 177 8.39 1.52 -7.64
C ASP A 177 7.22 0.82 -8.35
N ARG A 178 7.03 -0.48 -8.09
CA ARG A 178 5.93 -1.24 -8.70
C ARG A 178 5.53 -2.45 -7.88
N ILE A 179 4.26 -2.83 -7.99
CA ILE A 179 3.74 -4.14 -7.59
C ILE A 179 3.21 -4.84 -8.83
N GLU A 180 3.61 -6.10 -9.03
CA GLU A 180 3.17 -6.98 -10.10
C GLU A 180 2.34 -8.12 -9.52
N VAL A 181 1.20 -8.43 -10.14
CA VAL A 181 0.27 -9.48 -9.74
C VAL A 181 -0.01 -10.35 -10.95
N VAL A 182 0.40 -11.62 -10.90
CA VAL A 182 0.07 -12.59 -11.95
C VAL A 182 -1.40 -12.96 -11.81
N LEU A 183 -2.19 -12.83 -12.89
CA LEU A 183 -3.62 -13.18 -12.87
C LEU A 183 -3.85 -14.59 -13.45
N PRO A 184 -4.90 -15.31 -12.98
CA PRO A 184 -5.78 -14.97 -11.86
C PRO A 184 -5.02 -14.91 -10.53
N ASP A 185 -5.41 -13.99 -9.65
CA ASP A 185 -4.83 -13.89 -8.32
C ASP A 185 -5.40 -14.94 -7.36
N ALA A 186 -4.70 -15.18 -6.26
CA ALA A 186 -5.10 -16.15 -5.24
C ALA A 186 -4.93 -15.56 -3.85
N HIS A 187 -6.01 -15.53 -3.07
CA HIS A 187 -6.01 -15.01 -1.70
C HIS A 187 -5.72 -16.15 -0.69
N PRO A 188 -4.83 -15.95 0.30
CA PRO A 188 -4.02 -14.76 0.56
C PRO A 188 -2.81 -14.66 -0.39
N GLY A 189 -2.45 -13.46 -0.84
CA GLY A 189 -1.32 -13.26 -1.75
C GLY A 189 -1.30 -11.89 -2.42
N PRO A 190 -0.42 -11.71 -3.42
CA PRO A 190 -0.51 -10.58 -4.33
C PRO A 190 -1.89 -10.55 -4.99
N HIS A 191 -2.53 -9.39 -5.00
CA HIS A 191 -3.87 -9.24 -5.57
C HIS A 191 -4.06 -7.85 -6.16
N ALA A 192 -4.90 -7.78 -7.19
CA ALA A 192 -5.26 -6.54 -7.86
C ALA A 192 -6.67 -6.13 -7.46
N GLN A 193 -6.90 -4.82 -7.27
CA GLN A 193 -8.20 -4.33 -6.86
C GLN A 193 -8.67 -3.17 -7.73
N TRP A 194 -9.97 -3.18 -8.03
CA TRP A 194 -10.70 -2.13 -8.72
C TRP A 194 -12.05 -1.93 -8.03
N PHE A 195 -12.33 -0.70 -7.61
CA PHE A 195 -13.58 -0.28 -7.01
C PHE A 195 -14.10 0.96 -7.73
N ASP A 196 -14.96 0.73 -8.70
CA ASP A 196 -15.46 1.75 -9.62
C ASP A 196 -16.18 2.90 -8.88
N LYS A 197 -16.94 2.55 -7.82
CA LYS A 197 -17.58 3.52 -6.93
C LYS A 197 -16.58 4.43 -6.20
N LEU A 198 -15.42 3.92 -5.81
CA LEU A 198 -14.40 4.70 -5.10
C LEU A 198 -13.60 5.58 -6.07
N LEU A 199 -13.28 5.07 -7.26
CA LEU A 199 -12.60 5.84 -8.32
C LEU A 199 -13.39 7.09 -8.69
N ARG A 200 -14.72 6.97 -8.85
CA ARG A 200 -15.60 8.11 -9.14
C ARG A 200 -15.60 9.21 -8.08
N GLN A 201 -15.18 8.92 -6.85
CA GLN A 201 -15.09 9.95 -5.82
C GLN A 201 -13.90 10.90 -6.04
N GLY A 202 -12.93 10.54 -6.88
CA GLY A 202 -11.78 11.40 -7.21
C GLY A 202 -10.86 11.71 -6.03
N ARG A 203 -10.94 10.91 -4.95
CA ARG A 203 -10.23 11.17 -3.70
C ARG A 203 -8.81 10.61 -3.77
N LEU A 204 -7.88 11.26 -3.07
CA LEU A 204 -6.49 10.81 -3.02
C LEU A 204 -6.26 9.70 -1.97
N HIS A 205 -7.10 9.65 -0.94
CA HIS A 205 -7.08 8.64 0.12
C HIS A 205 -8.41 8.67 0.90
N ALA A 206 -8.60 7.66 1.77
CA ALA A 206 -9.75 7.58 2.66
C ALA A 206 -9.83 8.80 3.61
N ALA A 207 -11.06 9.15 4.04
CA ALA A 207 -11.30 10.30 4.95
C ALA A 207 -10.74 10.09 6.35
N THR A 208 -10.53 8.82 6.69
CA THR A 208 -10.04 8.37 7.98
C THR A 208 -8.53 8.42 8.08
N ALA A 209 -7.80 8.42 6.96
CA ALA A 209 -6.36 8.54 6.94
C ALA A 209 -5.94 10.01 7.19
N PRO A 210 -5.21 10.32 8.27
CA PRO A 210 -4.79 11.68 8.61
C PRO A 210 -3.56 12.10 7.79
N ILE A 211 -3.65 12.01 6.46
CA ILE A 211 -2.58 12.44 5.56
C ILE A 211 -2.54 13.98 5.55
N PRO A 212 -1.37 14.61 5.73
CA PRO A 212 -1.25 16.06 5.69
C PRO A 212 -1.69 16.66 4.35
N VAL A 213 -2.26 17.86 4.39
CA VAL A 213 -2.65 18.62 3.21
C VAL A 213 -1.45 18.78 2.25
N GLY A 214 -1.69 18.61 0.96
CA GLY A 214 -0.66 18.72 -0.09
C GLY A 214 0.13 17.43 -0.33
N LEU A 215 -0.11 16.37 0.45
CA LEU A 215 0.45 15.03 0.23
C LEU A 215 -0.62 14.05 -0.28
N ALA A 216 -0.19 13.05 -1.03
CA ALA A 216 -0.99 11.87 -1.35
C ALA A 216 -0.16 10.60 -1.14
N PRO A 217 -0.74 9.55 -0.54
CA PRO A 217 -0.05 8.28 -0.38
C PRO A 217 0.02 7.55 -1.74
N VAL A 218 1.20 7.04 -2.10
CA VAL A 218 1.42 6.27 -3.34
C VAL A 218 1.69 4.78 -3.05
N LEU A 219 2.33 4.52 -1.91
CA LEU A 219 2.60 3.19 -1.38
C LEU A 219 2.17 3.15 0.08
N HIS A 220 1.68 2.01 0.56
CA HIS A 220 1.52 1.74 1.98
C HIS A 220 2.29 0.49 2.36
N LEU A 221 2.97 0.59 3.50
CA LEU A 221 3.45 -0.52 4.28
C LEU A 221 2.41 -0.81 5.37
N HIS A 222 1.95 -2.04 5.46
CA HIS A 222 1.05 -2.55 6.50
C HIS A 222 1.82 -3.59 7.34
N PRO A 223 2.43 -3.16 8.45
CA PRO A 223 3.11 -4.07 9.38
C PRO A 223 2.17 -5.16 9.89
N PRO A 224 2.68 -6.31 10.35
CA PRO A 224 1.86 -7.34 10.97
C PRO A 224 1.04 -6.75 12.12
N HIS A 225 -0.27 -7.01 12.11
CA HIS A 225 -1.16 -6.50 13.14
C HIS A 225 -0.88 -7.21 14.48
N PRO A 226 -0.88 -6.49 15.62
CA PRO A 226 -0.65 -7.11 16.93
C PRO A 226 -1.81 -7.98 17.41
N LEU A 227 -3.04 -7.67 17.03
CA LEU A 227 -4.17 -8.55 17.30
C LEU A 227 -4.27 -9.60 16.19
N THR A 228 -4.04 -10.87 16.55
CA THR A 228 -4.18 -12.04 15.68
C THR A 228 -5.25 -12.98 16.25
N GLU A 229 -5.58 -14.05 15.52
CA GLU A 229 -6.47 -15.10 16.04
C GLU A 229 -5.94 -15.77 17.32
N ARG A 230 -4.62 -15.69 17.54
CA ARG A 230 -3.94 -16.25 18.73
C ARG A 230 -3.91 -15.28 19.91
N GLY A 231 -4.46 -14.07 19.74
CA GLY A 231 -4.46 -13.02 20.75
C GLY A 231 -3.54 -11.86 20.42
N PHE A 232 -3.15 -11.11 21.45
CA PHE A 232 -2.39 -9.87 21.32
C PHE A 232 -0.89 -10.10 21.43
N GLU A 233 -0.15 -9.69 20.40
CA GLU A 233 1.31 -9.77 20.32
C GLU A 233 1.97 -8.42 20.63
N ALA A 234 2.48 -8.29 21.86
CA ALA A 234 3.10 -7.04 22.34
C ALA A 234 4.29 -6.58 21.49
N GLY A 235 5.08 -7.50 20.93
CA GLY A 235 6.22 -7.15 20.07
C GLY A 235 5.79 -6.45 18.77
N ARG A 236 4.72 -6.94 18.12
CA ARG A 236 4.14 -6.31 16.91
C ARG A 236 3.56 -4.94 17.24
N HIS A 237 2.93 -4.80 18.41
CA HIS A 237 2.39 -3.53 18.88
C HIS A 237 3.52 -2.52 19.09
N ALA A 238 4.56 -2.89 19.84
CA ALA A 238 5.72 -2.04 20.10
C ALA A 238 6.42 -1.62 18.81
N ALA A 239 6.58 -2.55 17.85
CA ALA A 239 7.14 -2.24 16.53
C ALA A 239 6.34 -1.15 15.80
N PHE A 240 5.01 -1.23 15.81
CA PHE A 240 4.19 -0.18 15.21
C PHE A 240 4.21 1.13 16.02
N GLN A 241 4.25 1.07 17.35
CA GLN A 241 4.37 2.28 18.19
C GLN A 241 5.68 3.04 17.91
N ALA A 242 6.76 2.35 17.57
CA ALA A 242 8.00 2.98 17.15
C ALA A 242 7.85 3.75 15.83
N LEU A 243 7.09 3.22 14.86
CA LEU A 243 6.76 3.92 13.61
C LEU A 243 5.91 5.16 13.88
N LEU A 244 4.88 5.05 14.72
CA LEU A 244 4.05 6.20 15.13
C LEU A 244 4.87 7.27 15.83
N ALA A 245 5.73 6.90 16.77
CA ALA A 245 6.59 7.84 17.47
C ALA A 245 7.50 8.62 16.51
N ARG A 246 7.93 7.98 15.41
CA ARG A 246 8.85 8.56 14.45
C ARG A 246 8.16 9.39 13.36
N TRP A 247 7.03 8.93 12.85
CA TRP A 247 6.40 9.46 11.64
C TRP A 247 4.89 9.71 11.76
N GLY A 248 4.31 9.57 12.95
CA GLY A 248 2.94 9.98 13.21
C GLY A 248 2.79 11.48 13.46
N ASP A 249 1.55 11.95 13.43
CA ASP A 249 1.22 13.31 13.88
C ASP A 249 1.59 13.45 15.38
N PRO A 250 2.53 14.33 15.75
CA PRO A 250 3.00 14.46 17.12
C PRO A 250 1.89 14.73 18.13
N ALA A 251 0.85 15.48 17.76
CA ALA A 251 -0.26 15.80 18.64
C ALA A 251 -1.17 14.59 18.87
N LEU A 252 -1.38 13.76 17.84
CA LEU A 252 -2.13 12.50 17.97
C LEU A 252 -1.34 11.46 18.78
N VAL A 253 -0.04 11.37 18.57
CA VAL A 253 0.85 10.47 19.33
C VAL A 253 0.89 10.86 20.81
N ALA A 254 1.01 12.15 21.11
CA ALA A 254 0.99 12.65 22.49
C ALA A 254 -0.35 12.35 23.19
N LEU A 255 -1.47 12.62 22.53
CA LEU A 255 -2.80 12.29 23.05
C LEU A 255 -2.93 10.78 23.36
N LYS A 256 -2.52 9.94 22.41
CA LYS A 256 -2.55 8.48 22.57
C LYS A 256 -1.71 8.02 23.78
N ARG A 257 -0.49 8.54 23.94
CA ARG A 257 0.39 8.19 25.07
C ARG A 257 -0.24 8.51 26.43
N ARG A 258 -0.85 9.68 26.56
CA ARG A 258 -1.57 10.09 27.79
C ARG A 258 -2.71 9.13 28.14
N ILE A 259 -3.53 8.78 27.13
CA ILE A 259 -4.64 7.82 27.31
C ILE A 259 -4.13 6.43 27.72
N LEU A 260 -3.05 5.95 27.09
CA LEU A 260 -2.43 4.67 27.43
C LEU A 260 -1.80 4.67 28.83
N ALA A 261 -1.27 5.81 29.28
CA ALA A 261 -0.77 6.00 30.65
C ALA A 261 -1.89 6.09 31.70
N GLY A 262 -3.15 6.11 31.28
CA GLY A 262 -4.30 6.19 32.17
C GLY A 262 -4.69 7.60 32.59
N GLU A 263 -4.10 8.63 31.98
CA GLU A 263 -4.49 10.02 32.22
C GLU A 263 -5.88 10.31 31.66
N ASP A 264 -6.64 11.16 32.37
CA ASP A 264 -7.86 11.76 31.85
C ASP A 264 -7.50 12.88 30.86
N ALA A 265 -7.28 12.50 29.61
CA ALA A 265 -6.88 13.41 28.55
C ALA A 265 -8.10 13.93 27.78
N ALA A 266 -8.34 15.25 27.85
CA ALA A 266 -9.32 15.91 27.00
C ALA A 266 -9.03 15.63 25.52
N VAL A 267 -10.01 15.04 24.83
CA VAL A 267 -9.92 14.71 23.40
C VAL A 267 -10.39 15.92 22.59
N PRO A 268 -9.53 16.56 21.78
CA PRO A 268 -9.95 17.69 20.95
C PRO A 268 -11.08 17.29 20.00
N ASP A 269 -12.02 18.20 19.75
CA ASP A 269 -13.16 17.93 18.86
C ASP A 269 -12.78 17.99 17.37
N ARG A 270 -11.93 17.03 16.97
CA ARG A 270 -11.49 16.81 15.60
C ARG A 270 -11.53 15.32 15.31
N ARG A 271 -11.98 14.96 14.11
CA ARG A 271 -12.11 13.56 13.68
C ARG A 271 -10.83 12.74 13.91
N PRO A 272 -9.61 13.21 13.55
CA PRO A 272 -8.39 12.45 13.81
C PRO A 272 -8.10 12.20 15.29
N ALA A 273 -8.42 13.16 16.18
CA ALA A 273 -8.22 12.97 17.62
C ALA A 273 -9.20 11.96 18.21
N ARG A 274 -10.48 12.03 17.83
CA ARG A 274 -11.48 11.02 18.23
C ARG A 274 -11.09 9.63 17.74
N GLY A 275 -10.56 9.53 16.52
CA GLY A 275 -10.00 8.28 15.98
C GLY A 275 -8.85 7.74 16.82
N ALA A 276 -7.83 8.57 17.08
CA ALA A 276 -6.67 8.17 17.89
C ALA A 276 -7.06 7.78 19.32
N ALA A 277 -7.99 8.50 19.95
CA ALA A 277 -8.50 8.16 21.27
C ALA A 277 -9.20 6.80 21.29
N ARG A 278 -10.07 6.51 20.32
CA ARG A 278 -10.73 5.20 20.18
C ARG A 278 -9.72 4.06 20.04
N VAL A 279 -8.68 4.25 19.22
CA VAL A 279 -7.61 3.25 19.10
C VAL A 279 -6.83 3.08 20.41
N ALA A 280 -6.52 4.18 21.11
CA ALA A 280 -5.82 4.14 22.38
C ALA A 280 -6.61 3.35 23.44
N PHE A 281 -7.92 3.59 23.57
CA PHE A 281 -8.78 2.85 24.49
C PHE A 281 -8.86 1.37 24.14
N ALA A 282 -9.01 1.03 22.86
CA ALA A 282 -8.98 -0.36 22.39
C ALA A 282 -7.67 -1.06 22.78
N GLN A 283 -6.52 -0.42 22.52
CA GLN A 283 -5.20 -0.97 22.85
C GLN A 283 -4.98 -1.12 24.37
N ARG A 284 -5.48 -0.19 25.19
CA ARG A 284 -5.34 -0.24 26.65
C ARG A 284 -5.97 -1.51 27.24
N ARG A 285 -7.09 -1.99 26.69
CA ARG A 285 -7.74 -3.23 27.15
C ARG A 285 -6.82 -4.45 26.96
N TRP A 286 -6.20 -4.56 25.79
CA TRP A 286 -5.27 -5.65 25.47
C TRP A 286 -3.97 -5.57 26.27
N LEU A 287 -3.43 -4.36 26.47
CA LEU A 287 -2.22 -4.15 27.26
C LEU A 287 -2.46 -4.43 28.76
N GLY A 288 -3.62 -4.06 29.29
CA GLY A 288 -4.02 -4.38 30.67
C GLY A 288 -4.23 -5.88 30.88
N ALA A 289 -4.84 -6.58 29.91
CA ALA A 289 -5.01 -8.03 29.96
C ALA A 289 -3.68 -8.80 29.87
N ALA A 290 -2.74 -8.33 29.05
CA ALA A 290 -1.41 -8.94 28.92
C ALA A 290 -0.52 -8.74 30.16
N GLY A 291 -0.73 -7.66 30.93
CA GLY A 291 0.00 -7.37 32.17
C GLY A 291 -0.53 -8.08 33.42
N GLY A 292 -1.71 -8.70 33.35
CA GLY A 292 -2.35 -9.41 34.48
C GLY A 292 -2.19 -10.93 34.46
N ALA A 293 -1.44 -11.48 33.50
CA ALA A 293 -1.20 -12.93 33.34
C ALA A 293 0.22 -13.36 33.76
N GLY A 294 0.88 -12.56 34.62
CA GLY A 294 2.19 -12.84 35.21
C GLY A 294 2.10 -13.17 36.69
#